data_AF-A0A7V6CW85-F1
#
_entry.id   AF-A0A7V6CW85-F1
#
_cell.length_a   1.000
_cell.length_b   1.000
_cell.length_c   1.000
_cell.angle_alpha   90.00
_cell.angle_beta   90.00
_cell.angle_gamma   90.00
#
_symmetry.space_group_name_H-M   'P 1'
#
loop_
_entity.id
_entity.type
_entity.pdbx_description
1 polymer ?
#
loop_
_entity_poly.entity_id
_entity_poly.type
_entity_poly.pdbx_seq_one_letter_code
_entity_poly.pdbx_strand_id
1 'polypeptide(L)'
;MSGDTIAAISTPIGEGGIGIVRLSGPDAIEIAHRLFRSPRGVDIRGVPTHTIHYGHVLFNGETIDEVLLSVMRAPGTYTREDVVEINCHGGIVAVRLVL
;
A
#
# COMPACT_ATOMS: atom_id res chain seq x y z
N MET A 1 -16.80 12.24 10.34
CA MET A 1 -17.31 10.85 10.33
C MET A 1 -16.08 9.97 10.29
N SER A 2 -15.81 9.18 11.33
CA SER A 2 -14.69 8.24 11.30
C SER A 2 -15.18 7.04 10.50
N GLY A 3 -14.89 7.02 9.20
CA GLY A 3 -15.16 5.86 8.34
C GLY A 3 -14.15 4.75 8.61
N ASP A 4 -14.54 3.51 8.31
CA ASP A 4 -13.61 2.39 8.32
C ASP A 4 -12.53 2.57 7.24
N THR A 5 -11.35 2.01 7.46
CA THR A 5 -10.33 1.93 6.40
C THR A 5 -10.64 0.74 5.49
N ILE A 6 -10.81 1.01 4.20
CA ILE A 6 -11.08 0.00 3.17
C ILE A 6 -9.82 -0.35 2.39
N ALA A 7 -9.75 -1.58 1.89
CA ALA A 7 -8.69 -2.05 0.99
C ALA A 7 -9.30 -2.79 -0.21
N ALA A 8 -8.76 -2.58 -1.41
CA ALA A 8 -9.21 -3.28 -2.61
C ALA A 8 -8.11 -3.35 -3.69
N ILE A 9 -8.23 -4.35 -4.57
CA ILE A 9 -7.44 -4.42 -5.81
C ILE A 9 -7.96 -3.35 -6.77
N SER A 10 -7.09 -2.43 -7.21
CA SER A 10 -7.43 -1.31 -8.08
C SER A 10 -6.96 -1.47 -9.53
N THR A 11 -6.36 -2.60 -9.89
CA THR A 11 -5.99 -2.98 -11.26
C THR A 11 -6.90 -4.09 -11.80
N PRO A 12 -7.05 -4.25 -13.13
CA PRO A 12 -7.77 -5.38 -13.71
C PRO A 12 -7.24 -6.73 -13.21
N ILE A 13 -8.15 -7.70 -13.04
CA ILE A 13 -7.79 -9.07 -12.68
C ILE A 13 -7.14 -9.74 -13.89
N GLY A 14 -5.99 -10.37 -13.69
CA GLY A 14 -5.28 -11.11 -14.72
C GLY A 14 -3.78 -11.19 -14.43
N GLU A 15 -3.01 -11.44 -15.49
CA GLU A 15 -1.56 -11.36 -15.45
C GLU A 15 -1.12 -9.99 -15.98
N GLY A 16 -0.28 -9.31 -15.21
CA GLY A 16 0.36 -8.07 -15.60
C GLY A 16 1.71 -7.92 -14.92
N GLY A 17 2.52 -6.96 -15.36
CA GLY A 17 3.78 -6.64 -14.68
C GLY A 17 3.55 -6.08 -13.26
N ILE A 18 2.44 -5.36 -13.05
CA ILE A 18 2.12 -4.68 -11.79
C ILE A 18 0.66 -4.92 -11.44
N GLY A 19 0.39 -5.16 -10.16
CA GLY A 19 -0.94 -5.09 -9.56
C GLY A 19 -0.95 -4.09 -8.42
N ILE A 20 -2.09 -3.45 -8.19
CA ILE A 20 -2.20 -2.40 -7.15
C ILE A 20 -3.26 -2.80 -6.14
N VAL A 21 -2.87 -2.83 -4.86
CA VAL A 21 -3.79 -2.85 -3.72
C VAL A 21 -3.82 -1.45 -3.11
N ARG A 22 -5.01 -0.85 -3.06
CA ARG A 22 -5.23 0.50 -2.52
C ARG A 22 -5.93 0.41 -1.18
N LEU A 23 -5.39 1.11 -0.18
CA LEU A 23 -6.03 1.39 1.10
C LEU A 23 -6.52 2.84 1.12
N SER A 24 -7.72 3.09 1.67
CA SER A 24 -8.27 4.44 1.89
C SER A 24 -8.95 4.49 3.24
N GLY A 25 -8.64 5.51 4.04
CA GLY A 25 -9.28 5.76 5.33
C GLY A 25 -8.30 6.23 6.41
N PRO A 26 -8.80 6.47 7.64
CA PRO A 26 -8.01 7.06 8.72
C PRO A 26 -6.81 6.22 9.16
N ASP A 27 -6.83 4.90 8.94
CA ASP A 27 -5.78 3.97 9.35
C ASP A 27 -4.92 3.48 8.16
N ALA A 28 -5.14 4.00 6.94
CA ALA A 28 -4.49 3.50 5.73
C ALA A 28 -2.95 3.51 5.84
N ILE A 29 -2.39 4.61 6.35
CA ILE A 29 -0.94 4.76 6.54
C ILE A 29 -0.43 3.83 7.65
N GLU A 30 -1.19 3.65 8.73
CA GLU A 30 -0.72 2.86 9.86
C GLU A 30 -0.80 1.36 9.61
N ILE A 31 -1.85 0.89 8.93
CA ILE A 31 -1.95 -0.48 8.44
C ILE A 31 -0.77 -0.78 7.50
N ALA A 32 -0.53 0.11 6.53
CA ALA A 32 0.59 -0.03 5.62
C ALA A 32 1.95 -0.04 6.34
N HIS A 33 2.14 0.82 7.35
CA HIS A 33 3.38 0.93 8.11
C HIS A 33 3.71 -0.39 8.84
N ARG A 34 2.69 -1.03 9.42
CA ARG A 34 2.88 -2.32 10.12
C ARG A 34 3.37 -3.42 9.20
N LEU A 35 2.87 -3.45 7.96
CA LEU A 35 3.17 -4.48 6.96
C LEU A 35 4.45 -4.17 6.15
N PHE A 36 4.78 -2.90 5.94
CA PHE A 36 5.87 -2.50 5.05
C PHE A 36 7.22 -2.43 5.77
N ARG A 37 8.28 -2.91 5.11
CA ARG A 37 9.67 -2.71 5.54
C ARG A 37 10.50 -2.16 4.40
N SER A 38 11.05 -0.95 4.60
CA SER A 38 12.03 -0.40 3.68
C SER A 38 13.44 -0.88 4.05
N PRO A 39 14.24 -1.38 3.08
CA PRO A 39 15.64 -1.72 3.33
C PRO A 39 16.50 -0.48 3.67
N ARG A 40 15.96 0.74 3.45
CA ARG A 40 16.61 2.01 3.82
C ARG A 40 16.16 2.56 5.17
N GLY A 41 15.37 1.80 5.94
CA GLY A 41 14.87 2.22 7.25
C GLY A 41 13.85 3.37 7.19
N VAL A 42 13.18 3.57 6.05
CA VAL A 42 12.16 4.62 5.89
C VAL A 42 10.92 4.31 6.72
N ASP A 43 10.54 5.25 7.59
CA ASP A 43 9.25 5.25 8.28
C ASP A 43 8.21 6.03 7.47
N ILE A 44 7.29 5.29 6.81
CA ILE A 44 6.28 5.85 5.92
C ILE A 44 5.27 6.78 6.62
N ARG A 45 5.20 6.79 7.95
CA ARG A 45 4.33 7.72 8.69
C ARG A 45 4.81 9.16 8.60
N GLY A 46 6.13 9.35 8.45
CA GLY A 46 6.78 10.66 8.43
C GLY A 46 7.25 11.14 7.05
N VAL A 47 7.08 10.35 5.99
CA VAL A 47 7.51 10.74 4.63
C VAL A 47 6.62 11.86 4.07
N PRO A 48 7.09 12.69 3.12
CA PRO A 48 6.23 13.64 2.43
C PRO A 48 5.02 12.97 1.76
N THR A 49 3.97 13.72 1.46
CA THR A 49 2.84 13.19 0.68
C THR A 49 3.22 13.08 -0.80
N HIS A 50 2.55 12.18 -1.53
CA HIS A 50 2.74 11.93 -2.96
C HIS A 50 4.16 11.47 -3.31
N THR A 51 4.79 10.70 -2.41
CA THR A 51 6.09 10.07 -2.64
C THR A 51 5.98 8.55 -2.71
N ILE A 52 6.95 7.94 -3.40
CA ILE A 52 7.04 6.49 -3.60
C ILE A 52 8.23 5.95 -2.79
N HIS A 53 8.02 4.81 -2.14
CA HIS A 53 9.00 4.16 -1.29
C HIS A 53 9.17 2.69 -1.67
N TYR A 54 10.40 2.30 -1.92
CA TYR A 54 10.77 0.92 -2.19
C TYR A 54 10.93 0.11 -0.89
N GLY A 55 10.42 -1.12 -0.89
CA GLY A 55 10.58 -2.05 0.20
C GLY A 55 9.80 -3.35 -0.01
N HIS A 56 9.45 -4.01 1.09
CA HIS A 56 8.78 -5.30 1.08
C HIS A 56 7.52 -5.25 1.93
N VAL A 57 6.49 -5.99 1.51
CA VAL A 57 5.35 -6.33 2.36
C VAL A 57 5.69 -7.60 3.12
N LEU A 58 5.50 -7.58 4.44
CA LEU A 58 5.74 -8.72 5.31
C LEU A 58 4.49 -9.07 6.11
N PHE A 59 4.29 -10.36 6.31
CA PHE A 59 3.25 -10.89 7.19
C PHE A 59 3.80 -12.09 7.97
N ASN A 60 3.59 -12.10 9.29
CA ASN A 60 4.07 -13.16 10.19
C ASN A 60 5.57 -13.52 10.06
N GLY A 61 6.41 -12.55 9.69
CA GLY A 61 7.86 -12.76 9.53
C GLY A 61 8.28 -13.25 8.14
N GLU A 62 7.33 -13.48 7.24
CA GLU A 62 7.60 -13.87 5.86
C GLU A 62 7.45 -12.66 4.92
N THR A 63 8.33 -12.58 3.93
CA THR A 63 8.21 -11.61 2.83
C THR A 63 7.14 -12.09 1.88
N ILE A 64 6.08 -11.29 1.71
CA ILE A 64 4.98 -11.56 0.80
C ILE A 64 5.35 -11.09 -0.61
N ASP A 65 5.83 -9.86 -0.74
CA ASP A 65 6.26 -9.32 -2.03
C ASP A 65 7.24 -8.15 -1.88
N GLU A 66 8.01 -7.92 -2.93
CA GLU A 66 8.79 -6.70 -3.15
C GLU A 66 7.90 -5.65 -3.85
N VAL A 67 7.81 -4.45 -3.28
CA VAL A 67 6.80 -3.46 -3.68
C VAL A 67 7.33 -2.04 -3.79
N LEU A 68 6.58 -1.23 -4.54
CA LEU A 68 6.63 0.23 -4.46
C LEU A 68 5.39 0.74 -3.75
N LEU A 69 5.58 1.45 -2.64
CA LEU A 69 4.51 1.97 -1.81
C LEU A 69 4.38 3.48 -1.98
N SER A 70 3.20 3.94 -2.44
CA SER A 70 2.87 5.36 -2.55
C SER A 70 2.11 5.83 -1.32
N VAL A 71 2.56 6.90 -0.68
CA VAL A 71 1.85 7.53 0.46
C VAL A 71 1.21 8.83 0.00
N MET A 72 -0.11 8.95 0.14
CA MET A 72 -0.85 10.15 -0.23
C MET A 72 -1.76 10.57 0.92
N ARG A 73 -1.57 11.77 1.45
CA ARG A 73 -2.33 12.29 2.58
C ARG A 73 -3.51 13.14 2.15
N ALA A 74 -4.58 13.10 2.94
CA ALA A 74 -5.72 13.98 2.81
C ALA A 74 -5.30 15.47 2.85
N PRO A 75 -6.07 16.38 2.22
CA PRO A 75 -7.23 16.13 1.36
C PRO A 75 -6.86 15.90 -0.11
N GLY A 76 -5.57 15.82 -0.45
CA GLY A 76 -5.05 15.79 -1.82
C GLY A 76 -5.13 14.42 -2.50
N THR A 77 -6.20 13.67 -2.30
CA THR A 77 -6.36 12.27 -2.76
C THR A 77 -7.69 12.06 -3.48
N TYR A 78 -7.86 10.91 -4.14
CA TYR A 78 -9.10 10.55 -4.85
C TYR A 78 -10.32 10.51 -3.92
N THR A 79 -10.18 9.92 -2.73
CA THR A 79 -11.23 9.78 -1.72
C THR A 79 -11.31 10.95 -0.75
N ARG A 80 -10.35 11.89 -0.80
CA ARG A 80 -10.13 12.96 0.20
C ARG A 80 -9.69 12.47 1.58
N GLU A 81 -9.39 11.19 1.71
CA GLU A 81 -8.84 10.55 2.90
C GLU A 81 -7.34 10.27 2.72
N ASP A 82 -6.69 9.75 3.75
CA ASP A 82 -5.36 9.17 3.59
C ASP A 82 -5.45 7.91 2.72
N VAL A 83 -4.55 7.80 1.75
CA VAL A 83 -4.49 6.73 0.77
C VAL A 83 -3.07 6.17 0.71
N VAL A 84 -2.99 4.85 0.71
CA VAL A 84 -1.76 4.12 0.39
C VAL A 84 -2.02 3.23 -0.80
N GLU A 85 -1.10 3.23 -1.77
CA GLU A 85 -1.11 2.26 -2.87
C GLU A 85 0.12 1.37 -2.79
N ILE A 86 -0.11 0.06 -2.75
CA ILE A 86 0.91 -0.97 -2.77
C ILE A 86 0.98 -1.51 -4.20
N ASN A 87 2.03 -1.13 -4.92
CA ASN A 87 2.31 -1.62 -6.27
C ASN A 87 3.19 -2.87 -6.14
N CYS A 88 2.58 -4.01 -6.37
CA CYS A 88 3.15 -5.34 -6.22
C CYS A 88 3.27 -6.04 -7.58
N HIS A 89 3.87 -7.22 -7.64
CA HIS A 89 3.91 -8.01 -8.86
C HIS A 89 2.48 -8.33 -9.33
N GLY A 90 2.20 -8.14 -10.62
CA GLY A 90 0.84 -8.24 -11.16
C GLY A 90 0.31 -9.67 -11.37
N GLY A 91 0.92 -10.68 -10.74
CA GLY A 91 0.37 -12.03 -10.71
C GLY A 91 -0.77 -12.13 -9.70
N ILE A 92 -1.84 -12.88 -10.04
CA ILE A 92 -3.03 -12.99 -9.19
C ILE A 92 -2.73 -13.46 -7.76
N VAL A 93 -1.70 -14.28 -7.57
CA VAL A 93 -1.27 -14.75 -6.25
C VAL A 93 -0.68 -13.62 -5.43
N ALA A 94 0.26 -12.84 -5.98
CA ALA A 94 0.90 -11.74 -5.27
C ALA A 94 -0.12 -10.68 -4.86
N VAL A 95 -0.97 -10.23 -5.78
CA VAL A 95 -2.00 -9.22 -5.51
C VAL A 95 -2.99 -9.68 -4.44
N ARG A 96 -3.37 -10.96 -4.42
CA ARG A 96 -4.28 -11.53 -3.40
C ARG A 96 -3.63 -11.77 -2.05
N LEU A 97 -2.33 -12.00 -1.98
CA LEU A 97 -1.61 -12.14 -0.71
C LEU A 97 -1.34 -10.78 -0.06
N VAL A 98 -1.18 -9.73 -0.88
CA VAL A 98 -1.01 -8.35 -0.39
C VAL A 98 -2.32 -7.76 0.13
N LEU A 99 -3.47 -8.14 -0.44
CA LEU A 99 -4.81 -7.74 0.03
C LEU A 99 -5.19 -8.49 1.31
#